data_AF-A0A3D0ZBE1-F1
#
_entry.id   AF-A0A3D0ZBE1-F1
#
_cell.length_a   1.000
_cell.length_b   1.000
_cell.length_c   1.000
_cell.angle_alpha   90.00
_cell.angle_beta   90.00
_cell.angle_gamma   90.00
#
_symmetry.space_group_name_H-M   'P 1'
#
loop_
_entity.id
_entity.type
_entity.pdbx_description
1 polymer ?
#
loop_
_entity_poly.entity_id
_entity_poly.type
_entity_poly.pdbx_seq_one_letter_code
_entity_poly.pdbx_strand_id
1 'polypeptide(L)'
;MADRTGNDMSALNDAASRAELPGDMARAISETAAVNPAFILELLICLEGDPYLRKLVDKQHPLPAGYEPDDLVELGAARDGRSFSYTVSRAGLMLRKAAADSLEEMAAAARLDGVTLPASSAYRSYNYQEQVYNRIVREMGREAADRESARPGYSQ
;
A
#
# COMPACT_ATOMS: atom_id res chain seq x y z
N MET A 1 -12.21 21.78 17.88
CA MET A 1 -11.78 21.73 16.46
C MET A 1 -10.90 22.90 16.04
N ALA A 2 -10.95 24.08 16.70
CA ALA A 2 -10.14 25.25 16.32
C ALA A 2 -8.65 25.20 16.75
N ASP A 3 -8.22 24.19 17.51
CA ASP A 3 -6.89 24.12 18.14
C ASP A 3 -5.88 23.24 17.37
N ARG A 4 -6.36 22.37 16.45
CA ARG A 4 -5.48 21.53 15.61
C ARG A 4 -4.88 22.31 14.44
N THR A 5 -5.70 23.13 13.78
CA THR A 5 -5.30 23.89 12.58
C THR A 5 -4.16 24.88 12.84
N GLY A 6 -4.12 25.53 14.01
CA GLY A 6 -3.02 26.43 14.37
C GLY A 6 -1.69 25.70 14.60
N ASN A 7 -1.75 24.53 15.23
CA ASN A 7 -0.58 23.69 15.50
C ASN A 7 -0.03 23.06 14.21
N ASP A 8 -0.92 22.64 13.30
CA ASP A 8 -0.58 22.06 12.00
C ASP A 8 0.10 23.09 11.08
N MET A 9 -0.32 24.36 11.11
CA MET A 9 0.30 25.44 10.35
C MET A 9 1.71 25.81 10.85
N SER A 10 1.96 25.73 12.15
CA SER A 10 3.30 25.90 12.72
C SER A 10 4.23 24.78 12.25
N ALA A 11 3.76 23.53 12.33
CA ALA A 11 4.53 22.37 11.90
C ALA A 11 4.90 22.42 10.40
N LEU A 12 4.00 22.93 9.56
CA LEU A 12 4.23 23.11 8.13
C LEU A 12 5.32 24.16 7.84
N ASN A 13 5.28 25.31 8.51
CA ASN A 13 6.31 26.36 8.34
C ASN A 13 7.68 25.89 8.85
N ASP A 14 7.71 25.13 9.94
CA ASP A 14 8.95 24.53 10.46
C ASP A 14 9.51 23.48 9.49
N ALA A 15 8.65 22.65 8.89
CA ALA A 15 9.04 21.67 7.89
C ALA A 15 9.59 22.34 6.61
N ALA A 16 8.94 23.40 6.12
CA ALA A 16 9.39 24.16 4.97
C ALA A 16 10.77 24.82 5.20
N SER A 17 10.98 25.35 6.42
CA SER A 17 12.26 25.95 6.81
C SER A 17 13.39 24.91 6.91
N ARG A 18 13.12 23.74 7.50
CA ARG A 18 14.08 22.62 7.55
C ARG A 18 14.44 22.07 6.18
N ALA A 19 13.50 22.11 5.24
CA ALA A 19 13.70 21.65 3.87
C ALA A 19 14.36 22.71 2.96
N GLU A 20 14.73 23.87 3.49
CA GLU A 20 15.34 24.99 2.76
C GLU A 20 14.57 25.36 1.48
N LEU A 21 13.24 25.30 1.55
CA LEU A 21 12.41 25.59 0.37
C LEU A 21 12.58 27.06 -0.06
N PRO A 22 12.67 27.33 -1.37
CA PRO A 22 12.63 28.70 -1.89
C PRO A 22 11.42 29.47 -1.34
N GLY A 23 11.63 30.75 -1.01
CA GLY A 23 10.63 31.54 -0.29
C GLY A 23 9.30 31.75 -1.02
N ASP A 24 9.30 31.67 -2.35
CA ASP A 24 8.10 31.61 -3.19
C ASP A 24 7.33 30.30 -3.04
N MET A 25 8.04 29.17 -2.97
CA MET A 25 7.44 27.85 -2.74
C MET A 25 6.88 27.71 -1.33
N ALA A 26 7.62 28.17 -0.31
CA ALA A 26 7.14 28.19 1.07
C ALA A 26 5.86 29.05 1.21
N ARG A 27 5.84 30.22 0.56
CA ARG A 27 4.65 31.09 0.54
C ARG A 27 3.45 30.41 -0.12
N ALA A 28 3.65 29.78 -1.28
CA ALA A 28 2.58 29.07 -1.99
C ALA A 28 2.00 27.91 -1.16
N ILE A 29 2.84 27.19 -0.43
CA ILE A 29 2.43 26.14 0.50
C ILE A 29 1.59 26.72 1.65
N SER A 30 2.06 27.80 2.29
CA SER A 30 1.31 28.45 3.38
C SER A 30 -0.04 29.03 2.92
N GLU A 31 -0.09 29.65 1.74
CA GLU A 31 -1.32 30.17 1.14
C GLU A 31 -2.31 29.04 0.84
N THR A 32 -1.82 27.93 0.29
CA THR A 32 -2.65 26.74 0.01
C THR A 32 -3.17 26.14 1.31
N ALA A 33 -2.35 26.06 2.36
CA ALA A 33 -2.76 25.52 3.65
C ALA A 33 -3.81 26.40 4.35
N ALA A 34 -3.79 27.73 4.14
CA ALA A 34 -4.81 28.64 4.66
C ALA A 34 -6.17 28.43 3.99
N VAL A 35 -6.20 28.02 2.72
CA VAL A 35 -7.43 27.83 1.93
C VAL A 35 -7.92 26.37 1.98
N ASN A 36 -6.99 25.41 1.96
CA ASN A 36 -7.24 23.98 1.95
C ASN A 36 -6.23 23.23 2.83
N PRO A 37 -6.37 23.32 4.17
CA PRO A 37 -5.46 22.65 5.10
C PRO A 37 -5.52 21.13 4.99
N ALA A 38 -6.67 20.57 4.62
CA ALA A 38 -6.85 19.12 4.47
C ALA A 38 -5.94 18.55 3.38
N PHE A 39 -5.87 19.21 2.21
CA PHE A 39 -4.98 18.78 1.13
C PHE A 39 -3.51 18.77 1.55
N ILE A 40 -3.05 19.79 2.27
CA ILE A 40 -1.67 19.87 2.73
C ILE A 40 -1.35 18.76 3.74
N LEU A 41 -2.27 18.47 4.66
CA LEU A 41 -2.13 17.36 5.59
C LEU A 41 -2.09 16.01 4.87
N GLU A 42 -2.97 15.78 3.90
CA GLU A 42 -2.96 14.57 3.08
C GLU A 42 -1.66 14.43 2.28
N LEU A 43 -1.16 15.52 1.71
CA LEU A 43 0.11 15.55 1.00
C LEU A 43 1.28 15.21 1.93
N LEU A 44 1.33 15.77 3.12
CA LEU A 44 2.37 15.45 4.11
C LEU A 44 2.32 13.97 4.51
N ILE A 45 1.13 13.43 4.80
CA ILE A 45 0.95 11.98 5.03
C ILE A 45 1.43 11.17 3.83
N CYS A 46 1.30 11.71 2.61
CA CYS A 46 1.79 11.06 1.42
C CYS A 46 3.31 11.04 1.30
N LEU A 47 3.95 12.14 1.67
CA LEU A 47 5.40 12.31 1.56
C LEU A 47 6.16 11.62 2.71
N GLU A 48 5.59 11.58 3.91
CA GLU A 48 6.22 10.97 5.09
C GLU A 48 5.91 9.48 5.23
N GLY A 49 4.79 9.02 4.65
CA GLY A 49 4.39 7.61 4.69
C GLY A 49 5.26 6.73 3.79
N ASP A 50 5.10 5.41 3.93
CA ASP A 50 5.81 4.47 3.08
C ASP A 50 5.46 4.67 1.59
N PRO A 51 6.44 5.04 0.73
CA PRO A 51 6.20 5.27 -0.69
C PRO A 51 5.74 4.02 -1.44
N TYR A 52 6.03 2.81 -0.95
CA TYR A 52 5.63 1.57 -1.58
C TYR A 52 4.14 1.28 -1.47
N LEU A 53 3.42 1.89 -0.52
CA LEU A 53 1.96 1.81 -0.46
C LEU A 53 1.27 2.52 -1.64
N ARG A 54 1.99 3.40 -2.34
CA ARG A 54 1.50 4.18 -3.48
C ARG A 54 2.30 3.91 -4.76
N LYS A 55 3.15 2.88 -4.76
CA LYS A 55 3.99 2.56 -5.92
C LYS A 55 3.13 2.02 -7.05
N LEU A 56 3.20 2.67 -8.21
CA LEU A 56 2.66 2.10 -9.45
C LEU A 56 3.52 0.89 -9.83
N VAL A 57 2.88 -0.29 -9.86
CA VAL A 57 3.48 -1.52 -10.37
C VAL A 57 2.57 -2.06 -11.46
N ASP A 58 3.08 -2.17 -12.68
CA ASP A 58 2.36 -2.72 -13.84
C ASP A 58 3.37 -3.29 -14.82
N LYS A 59 2.97 -3.69 -16.04
CA LYS A 59 3.85 -4.29 -17.07
C LYS A 59 5.01 -3.39 -17.53
N GLN A 60 4.98 -2.10 -17.26
CA GLN A 60 6.01 -1.11 -17.62
C GLN A 60 6.78 -0.61 -16.40
N HIS A 61 6.17 -0.67 -15.21
CA HIS A 61 6.73 -0.15 -13.97
C HIS A 61 7.01 -1.30 -12.98
N PRO A 62 8.25 -1.83 -12.92
CA PRO A 62 8.57 -2.89 -11.96
C PRO A 62 8.86 -2.35 -10.56
N LEU A 63 8.77 -3.26 -9.58
CA LEU A 63 9.40 -3.10 -8.29
C LEU A 63 10.93 -3.11 -8.42
N PRO A 64 11.66 -2.41 -7.54
CA PRO A 64 13.10 -2.49 -7.48
C PRO A 64 13.58 -3.94 -7.27
N ALA A 65 14.73 -4.26 -7.85
CA ALA A 65 15.34 -5.57 -7.66
C ALA A 65 15.60 -5.83 -6.16
N GLY A 66 15.21 -7.02 -5.68
CA GLY A 66 15.36 -7.40 -4.28
C GLY A 66 14.36 -6.77 -3.31
N TYR A 67 13.35 -6.05 -3.80
CA TYR A 67 12.30 -5.54 -2.93
C TYR A 67 11.54 -6.68 -2.22
N GLU A 68 11.48 -6.59 -0.90
CA GLU A 68 10.69 -7.41 -0.02
C GLU A 68 10.18 -6.52 1.12
N PRO A 69 8.85 -6.48 1.40
CA PRO A 69 8.34 -5.70 2.51
C PRO A 69 8.81 -6.28 3.85
N ASP A 70 9.18 -5.41 4.79
CA ASP A 70 9.63 -5.78 6.14
C ASP A 70 8.48 -5.91 7.16
N ASP A 71 7.28 -5.50 6.77
CA ASP A 71 6.07 -5.45 7.61
C ASP A 71 5.03 -6.51 7.23
N LEU A 72 5.47 -7.64 6.66
CA LEU A 72 4.60 -8.75 6.29
C LEU A 72 4.01 -9.44 7.52
N VAL A 73 2.72 -9.74 7.43
CA VAL A 73 1.93 -10.35 8.50
C VAL A 73 1.07 -11.47 7.95
N GLU A 74 0.89 -12.53 8.72
CA GLU A 74 0.11 -13.69 8.28
C GLU A 74 -1.40 -13.44 8.44
N LEU A 75 -2.17 -13.69 7.39
CA LEU A 75 -3.64 -13.50 7.37
C LEU A 75 -4.40 -14.63 8.10
N GLY A 76 -3.80 -15.81 8.26
CA GLY A 76 -4.44 -16.96 8.91
C GLY A 76 -4.21 -17.05 10.42
N ALA A 77 -3.27 -16.26 10.96
CA ALA A 77 -2.91 -16.30 12.37
C ALA A 77 -3.74 -15.28 13.16
N ALA A 78 -4.52 -15.74 14.14
CA ALA A 78 -5.31 -14.86 14.99
C ALA A 78 -4.42 -13.76 15.60
N ARG A 79 -4.91 -12.52 15.57
CA ARG A 79 -4.23 -11.36 16.17
C ARG A 79 -4.93 -10.98 17.46
N ASP A 80 -4.17 -10.86 18.53
CA ASP A 80 -4.66 -10.47 19.87
C ASP A 80 -5.84 -11.32 20.36
N GLY A 81 -5.85 -12.61 19.99
CA GLY A 81 -6.91 -13.56 20.36
C GLY A 81 -8.24 -13.38 19.63
N ARG A 82 -8.30 -12.54 18.58
CA ARG A 82 -9.50 -12.31 17.78
C ARG A 82 -9.43 -13.05 16.45
N SER A 83 -10.54 -13.69 16.09
CA SER A 83 -10.74 -14.23 14.74
C SER A 83 -11.01 -13.08 13.76
N PHE A 84 -10.45 -13.18 12.56
CA PHE A 84 -10.68 -12.21 11.49
C PHE A 84 -12.10 -12.24 10.94
N SER A 85 -12.47 -11.14 10.26
CA SER A 85 -13.73 -10.95 9.57
C SER A 85 -13.81 -11.62 8.19
N TYR A 86 -12.71 -12.20 7.72
CA TYR A 86 -12.59 -12.95 6.47
C TYR A 86 -12.21 -14.42 6.70
N THR A 87 -12.18 -15.22 5.63
CA THR A 87 -11.61 -16.57 5.63
C THR A 87 -10.33 -16.59 4.80
N VAL A 88 -9.48 -17.59 5.04
CA VAL A 88 -8.21 -17.76 4.33
C VAL A 88 -8.19 -19.13 3.66
N SER A 89 -7.92 -19.15 2.36
CA SER A 89 -7.96 -20.39 1.57
C SER A 89 -6.84 -21.38 1.89
N ARG A 90 -5.72 -20.89 2.42
CA ARG A 90 -4.54 -21.68 2.81
C ARG A 90 -3.71 -20.93 3.85
N ALA A 91 -2.99 -21.68 4.68
CA ALA A 91 -2.04 -21.11 5.64
C ALA A 91 -0.85 -20.41 4.94
N GLY A 92 -0.19 -19.49 5.65
CA GLY A 92 0.99 -18.79 5.15
C GLY A 92 0.73 -17.71 4.09
N LEU A 93 -0.53 -17.28 3.89
CA LEU A 93 -0.79 -16.06 3.13
C LEU A 93 -0.31 -14.86 3.95
N MET A 94 0.65 -14.13 3.38
CA MET A 94 1.23 -12.94 3.98
C MET A 94 0.73 -11.69 3.26
N LEU A 95 0.49 -10.62 3.99
CA LEU A 95 0.15 -9.32 3.43
C LEU A 95 0.89 -8.24 4.22
N ARG A 96 1.15 -7.08 3.60
CA ARG A 96 1.69 -5.94 4.34
C ARG A 96 0.72 -5.52 5.44
N LYS A 97 1.23 -5.12 6.62
CA LYS A 97 0.40 -4.79 7.79
C LYS A 97 -0.71 -3.79 7.47
N ALA A 98 -0.39 -2.69 6.80
CA ALA A 98 -1.38 -1.65 6.45
C ALA A 98 -2.55 -2.23 5.63
N ALA A 99 -2.26 -3.06 4.63
CA ALA A 99 -3.28 -3.69 3.79
C ALA A 99 -4.04 -4.79 4.53
N ALA A 100 -3.40 -5.52 5.45
CA ALA A 100 -4.08 -6.50 6.31
C ALA A 100 -5.08 -5.85 7.27
N ASP A 101 -4.71 -4.70 7.84
CA ASP A 101 -5.57 -3.92 8.73
C ASP A 101 -6.79 -3.39 7.94
N SER A 102 -6.58 -2.85 6.72
CA SER A 102 -7.69 -2.43 5.84
C SER A 102 -8.56 -3.59 5.32
N LEU A 103 -7.99 -4.77 5.08
CA LEU A 103 -8.74 -5.97 4.71
C LEU A 103 -9.71 -6.37 5.82
N GLU A 104 -9.29 -6.31 7.08
CA GLU A 104 -10.15 -6.62 8.22
C GLU A 104 -11.32 -5.62 8.32
N GLU A 105 -11.06 -4.33 8.15
CA GLU A 105 -12.10 -3.29 8.14
C GLU A 105 -13.12 -3.54 7.03
N MET A 106 -12.64 -3.79 5.80
CA MET A 106 -13.50 -4.10 4.65
C MET A 106 -14.31 -5.39 4.88
N ALA A 107 -13.68 -6.44 5.43
CA ALA A 107 -14.35 -7.70 5.69
C ALA A 107 -15.38 -7.59 6.83
N ALA A 108 -15.11 -6.79 7.86
CA ALA A 108 -16.04 -6.52 8.94
C ALA A 108 -17.29 -5.80 8.41
N ALA A 109 -17.11 -4.80 7.54
CA ALA A 109 -18.23 -4.15 6.85
C ALA A 109 -19.03 -5.14 5.99
N ALA A 110 -18.35 -5.95 5.17
CA ALA A 110 -19.00 -6.95 4.32
C ALA A 110 -19.81 -7.98 5.13
N ARG A 111 -19.34 -8.36 6.33
CA ARG A 111 -20.08 -9.26 7.23
C ARG A 111 -21.42 -8.70 7.69
N LEU A 112 -21.52 -7.38 7.89
CA LEU A 112 -22.80 -6.74 8.25
C LEU A 112 -23.84 -6.90 7.14
N ASP A 113 -23.39 -7.00 5.90
CA ASP A 113 -24.21 -7.27 4.72
C ASP A 113 -24.40 -8.78 4.46
N GLY A 114 -23.97 -9.64 5.37
CA GLY A 114 -24.06 -11.11 5.25
C GLY A 114 -23.04 -11.73 4.28
N VAL A 115 -22.01 -10.98 3.87
CA VAL A 115 -20.97 -11.44 2.95
C VAL A 115 -19.71 -11.83 3.72
N THR A 116 -19.14 -13.01 3.42
CA THR A 116 -17.83 -13.42 3.94
C THR A 116 -16.80 -13.43 2.83
N LEU A 117 -15.76 -12.62 2.95
CA LEU A 117 -14.71 -12.50 1.94
C LEU A 117 -13.65 -13.62 2.10
N PRO A 118 -13.27 -14.31 1.01
CA PRO A 118 -12.16 -15.26 1.03
C PRO A 118 -10.84 -14.61 0.56
N ALA A 119 -9.81 -14.64 1.40
CA ALA A 119 -8.44 -14.31 1.03
C ALA A 119 -7.78 -15.54 0.36
N SER A 120 -7.50 -15.44 -0.94
CA SER A 120 -7.02 -16.55 -1.77
C SER A 120 -5.57 -16.40 -2.25
N SER A 121 -5.13 -15.16 -2.46
CA SER A 121 -3.78 -14.80 -2.89
C SER A 121 -3.39 -13.50 -2.22
N ALA A 122 -2.10 -13.33 -1.96
CA ALA A 122 -1.53 -12.18 -1.27
C ALA A 122 -0.06 -11.99 -1.72
N TYR A 123 0.84 -11.57 -0.83
CA TYR A 123 2.26 -11.39 -1.13
C TYR A 123 2.85 -12.63 -1.82
N ARG A 124 3.63 -12.38 -2.87
CA ARG A 124 4.44 -13.37 -3.56
C ARG A 124 5.83 -12.78 -3.76
N SER A 125 6.84 -13.47 -3.25
CA SER A 125 8.22 -13.07 -3.46
C SER A 125 8.58 -13.10 -4.94
N TYR A 126 9.61 -12.33 -5.31
CA TYR A 126 10.14 -12.29 -6.68
C TYR A 126 10.43 -13.71 -7.22
N ASN A 127 11.14 -14.53 -6.43
CA ASN A 127 11.51 -15.89 -6.81
C ASN A 127 10.29 -16.79 -7.01
N TYR A 128 9.23 -16.61 -6.22
CA TYR A 128 8.01 -17.36 -6.42
C TYR A 128 7.29 -16.92 -7.69
N GLN A 129 7.25 -15.61 -7.99
CA GLN A 129 6.68 -15.10 -9.23
C GLN A 129 7.44 -15.58 -10.47
N GLU A 130 8.76 -15.74 -10.39
CA GLU A 130 9.59 -16.37 -11.44
C GLU A 130 9.17 -17.81 -11.71
N GLN A 131 8.96 -18.61 -10.67
CA GLN A 131 8.49 -19.99 -10.84
C GLN A 131 7.09 -20.04 -11.48
N VAL A 132 6.17 -19.16 -11.05
CA VAL A 132 4.83 -19.05 -11.62
C VAL A 132 4.89 -18.67 -13.09
N TYR A 133 5.62 -17.61 -13.44
CA TYR A 133 5.74 -17.15 -14.82
C TYR A 133 6.39 -18.22 -15.71
N ASN A 134 7.48 -18.84 -15.27
CA ASN A 134 8.17 -19.88 -16.04
C ASN A 134 7.32 -21.13 -16.25
N ARG A 135 6.46 -21.47 -15.27
CA ARG A 135 5.46 -22.55 -15.45
C ARG A 135 4.47 -22.20 -16.56
N ILE A 136 3.92 -21.00 -16.54
CA ILE A 136 2.95 -20.52 -17.53
C ILE A 136 3.58 -20.46 -18.94
N VAL A 137 4.85 -20.05 -19.05
CA VAL A 137 5.60 -20.09 -20.32
C VAL A 137 5.73 -21.50 -20.86
N ARG A 138 6.01 -22.50 -20.00
CA ARG A 138 6.09 -23.90 -20.43
C ARG A 138 4.74 -24.46 -20.86
N GLU A 139 3.66 -24.06 -20.21
CA GLU A 139 2.31 -24.57 -20.47
C GLU A 139 1.67 -23.92 -21.71
N MET A 140 1.87 -22.61 -21.93
CA MET A 140 1.12 -21.83 -22.92
C MET A 140 1.99 -21.06 -23.92
N GLY A 141 3.31 -21.10 -23.76
CA GLY A 141 4.24 -20.30 -24.56
C GLY A 141 4.41 -18.87 -24.04
N ARG A 142 5.46 -18.19 -24.52
CA ARG A 142 5.89 -16.87 -24.04
C ARG A 142 4.84 -15.78 -24.26
N GLU A 143 4.25 -15.71 -25.45
CA GLU A 143 3.29 -14.65 -25.80
C GLU A 143 2.03 -14.71 -24.93
N ALA A 144 1.49 -15.91 -24.70
CA ALA A 144 0.35 -16.09 -23.80
C ALA A 144 0.74 -15.76 -22.35
N ALA A 145 1.91 -16.20 -21.89
CA ALA A 145 2.39 -15.89 -20.55
C ALA A 145 2.54 -14.38 -20.29
N ASP A 146 3.07 -13.62 -21.26
CA ASP A 146 3.20 -12.17 -21.18
C ASP A 146 1.84 -11.43 -21.15
N ARG A 147 0.78 -12.08 -21.63
CA ARG A 147 -0.59 -11.55 -21.54
C ARG A 147 -1.21 -11.83 -20.18
N GLU A 148 -1.16 -13.08 -19.73
CA GLU A 148 -1.92 -13.61 -18.58
C GLU A 148 -1.19 -13.49 -17.23
N SER A 149 0.14 -13.36 -17.25
CA SER A 149 0.94 -13.34 -16.02
C SER A 149 1.91 -12.17 -16.00
N ALA A 150 2.09 -11.57 -14.82
CA ALA A 150 3.14 -10.60 -14.61
C ALA A 150 4.51 -11.27 -14.71
N ARG A 151 5.48 -10.58 -15.31
CA ARG A 151 6.89 -10.98 -15.21
C ARG A 151 7.38 -10.78 -13.77
N PRO A 152 8.46 -11.45 -13.34
CA PRO A 152 9.04 -11.23 -12.02
C PRO A 152 9.39 -9.75 -11.80
N GLY A 153 8.95 -9.18 -10.68
CA GLY A 153 9.07 -7.76 -10.38
C GLY A 153 7.92 -6.88 -10.89
N TYR A 154 7.01 -7.43 -11.71
CA TYR A 154 5.87 -6.69 -12.28
C TYR A 154 4.51 -7.12 -11.67
N SER A 155 4.52 -8.02 -10.68
CA SER A 155 3.31 -8.36 -9.90
C SER A 155 3.14 -7.34 -8.80
N GLN A 156 1.93 -6.77 -8.71
CA GLN A 156 1.44 -6.10 -7.51
C GLN A 156 1.27 -7.11 -6.37
#